data_AF-A0A2V9YZH9-F1
#
_entry.id   AF-A0A2V9YZH9-F1
#
_cell.length_a   1.000
_cell.length_b   1.000
_cell.length_c   1.000
_cell.angle_alpha   90.00
_cell.angle_beta   90.00
_cell.angle_gamma   90.00
#
_symmetry.space_group_name_H-M   'P 1'
#
loop_
_entity.id
_entity.type
_entity.pdbx_description
1 polymer ?
#
loop_
_entity_poly.entity_id
_entity_poly.type
_entity_poly.pdbx_seq_one_letter_code
_entity_poly.pdbx_strand_id
1 'polypeptide(L)' 'MTVPAEVNQAFARKPRLVWIETPSNPLLKIVDIAKIAERARAAGAICVCDNTWAPGLQRPFD' A
#
# COMPACT_ATOMS: atom_id res chain seq x y z
N MET A 1 -8.77 -10.80 0.53
CA MET A 1 -9.25 -9.46 0.92
C MET A 1 -9.32 -8.58 -0.32
N THR A 2 -10.48 -8.00 -0.58
CA THR A 2 -10.76 -7.10 -1.70
C THR A 2 -10.17 -5.72 -1.43
N VAL A 3 -9.81 -4.99 -2.49
CA VAL A 3 -9.35 -3.60 -2.34
C VAL A 3 -10.58 -2.69 -2.16
N PRO A 4 -10.63 -1.84 -1.11
CA PRO A 4 -11.78 -0.99 -0.84
C PRO A 4 -12.12 -0.05 -2.01
N ALA A 5 -13.41 0.33 -2.13
CA ALA A 5 -13.89 1.18 -3.22
C ALA A 5 -13.22 2.56 -3.21
N GLU A 6 -12.88 3.06 -2.02
CA GLU A 6 -12.17 4.33 -1.81
C GLU A 6 -10.78 4.32 -2.44
N VAL A 7 -10.09 3.17 -2.40
CA VAL A 7 -8.78 3.01 -3.05
C VAL A 7 -8.93 3.07 -4.56
N ASN A 8 -10.01 2.50 -5.13
CA ASN A 8 -10.28 2.61 -6.57
C ASN A 8 -10.47 4.08 -6.99
N GLN A 9 -11.23 4.84 -6.21
CA GLN A 9 -11.43 6.27 -6.46
C GLN A 9 -10.12 7.06 -6.33
N ALA A 10 -9.26 6.71 -5.37
CA ALA A 10 -7.94 7.33 -5.22
C ALA A 10 -7.06 7.10 -6.47
N PHE A 11 -7.03 5.88 -7.02
CA PHE A 11 -6.29 5.58 -8.24
C PHE A 11 -6.84 6.31 -9.47
N ALA A 12 -8.15 6.56 -9.55
CA ALA A 12 -8.76 7.34 -10.64
C ALA A 12 -8.23 8.78 -10.71
N ARG A 13 -7.70 9.32 -9.59
CA ARG A 13 -7.05 10.64 -9.53
C ARG A 13 -5.61 10.66 -10.07
N LYS A 14 -5.10 9.54 -10.58
CA LYS A 14 -3.73 9.37 -11.12
C LYS A 14 -2.66 9.83 -10.12
N PRO A 15 -2.58 9.17 -8.94
CA PRO A 15 -1.63 9.56 -7.91
C PRO A 15 -0.19 9.42 -8.39
N ARG A 16 0.68 10.31 -7.91
CA ARG A 16 2.13 10.21 -8.14
C ARG A 16 2.83 9.31 -7.12
N LEU A 17 2.19 9.11 -5.96
CA LEU A 17 2.70 8.36 -4.82
C LEU A 17 1.56 7.55 -4.19
N VAL A 18 1.88 6.32 -3.79
CA VAL A 18 1.06 5.47 -2.94
C VAL A 18 1.87 5.17 -1.68
N TRP A 19 1.31 5.53 -0.52
CA TRP A 19 1.91 5.29 0.79
C TRP A 19 1.14 4.20 1.51
N ILE A 20 1.83 3.14 1.92
CA ILE A 20 1.28 2.00 2.63
C ILE A 20 1.88 1.99 4.04
N GLU A 21 1.05 1.75 5.04
CA GLU A 21 1.50 1.42 6.39
C GLU A 21 0.75 0.14 6.81
N THR A 22 1.50 -0.92 7.10
CA THR A 22 0.91 -2.20 7.52
C THR A 22 1.86 -2.96 8.44
N PRO A 23 1.44 -3.33 9.66
CA PRO A 23 0.21 -2.89 10.34
C PRO A 23 0.12 -1.36 10.52
N SER A 24 -1.08 -0.77 10.37
CA SER A 24 -1.29 0.68 10.51
C SER A 24 -1.30 1.15 11.97
N ASN A 25 -0.64 2.26 12.32
CA ASN A 25 -0.76 2.89 13.63
C ASN A 25 -2.04 3.75 13.76
N PRO A 26 -2.84 3.67 14.85
CA PRO A 26 -2.74 2.76 16.01
C PRO A 26 -3.59 1.49 15.90
N LEU A 27 -4.42 1.38 14.86
CA LEU A 27 -5.49 0.38 14.77
C LEU A 27 -5.06 -1.00 14.25
N LEU A 28 -3.77 -1.14 13.90
CA LEU A 28 -3.13 -2.35 13.38
C LEU A 28 -3.84 -2.99 12.18
N LYS A 29 -4.41 -2.16 11.29
CA LYS A 29 -5.04 -2.66 10.07
C LYS A 29 -3.97 -3.24 9.14
N ILE A 30 -4.31 -4.35 8.51
CA ILE A 30 -3.43 -5.05 7.57
C ILE A 30 -3.87 -4.76 6.14
N VAL A 31 -2.89 -4.49 5.28
CA VAL A 31 -3.09 -4.28 3.85
C VAL A 31 -2.19 -5.24 3.07
N ASP A 32 -2.72 -5.74 1.95
CA ASP A 32 -1.97 -6.55 1.00
C ASP A 32 -1.04 -5.65 0.17
N ILE A 33 0.26 -5.63 0.53
CA ILE A 33 1.26 -4.79 -0.14
C ILE A 33 1.36 -5.13 -1.62
N ALA A 34 1.44 -6.41 -1.98
CA ALA A 34 1.66 -6.83 -3.35
C ALA A 34 0.55 -6.32 -4.28
N LYS A 35 -0.72 -6.50 -3.87
CA LYS A 35 -1.87 -6.00 -4.65
C LYS A 35 -1.87 -4.49 -4.81
N ILE A 36 -1.50 -3.72 -3.77
CA ILE A 36 -1.45 -2.26 -3.87
C ILE A 36 -0.26 -1.82 -4.73
N ALA A 37 0.89 -2.47 -4.60
CA ALA A 37 2.09 -2.18 -5.39
C ALA A 37 1.88 -2.44 -6.89
N GLU A 38 1.19 -3.52 -7.26
CA GLU A 38 0.79 -3.79 -8.64
C GLU A 38 -0.03 -2.65 -9.24
N ARG A 39 -0.98 -2.12 -8.47
CA ARG A 39 -1.82 -0.99 -8.89
C ARG A 39 -1.07 0.32 -8.96
N ALA A 40 -0.18 0.59 -8.00
CA ALA A 40 0.71 1.74 -8.03
C ALA A 40 1.55 1.73 -9.31
N ARG A 41 2.15 0.59 -9.65
CA ARG A 41 2.91 0.40 -10.89
C ARG A 41 2.05 0.61 -12.13
N ALA A 42 0.86 0.03 -12.19
CA ALA A 42 -0.07 0.23 -13.31
C ALA A 42 -0.49 1.70 -13.50
N ALA A 43 -0.55 2.47 -12.41
CA ALA A 43 -0.85 3.90 -12.44
C ALA A 43 0.38 4.80 -12.71
N GLY A 44 1.60 4.23 -12.79
CA GLY A 44 2.84 4.99 -12.89
C GLY A 44 3.21 5.77 -11.61
N ALA A 45 2.70 5.33 -10.46
CA ALA A 45 2.96 5.93 -9.15
C ALA A 45 4.15 5.26 -8.45
N ILE A 46 4.90 6.04 -7.67
CA ILE A 46 5.87 5.50 -6.71
C ILE A 46 5.11 4.81 -5.59
N CYS A 47 5.57 3.63 -5.15
CA CYS A 47 5.00 2.91 -4.01
C CYS A 47 5.99 2.93 -2.85
N VAL A 48 5.55 3.43 -1.70
CA VAL A 48 6.34 3.47 -0.45
C VAL A 48 5.62 2.65 0.60
N CYS A 49 6.38 1.87 1.36
CA CYS A 49 5.87 1.14 2.52
C CYS A 49 6.57 1.63 3.79
N ASP A 50 5.80 2.17 4.72
CA ASP A 50 6.21 2.30 6.12
C ASP A 50 6.11 0.92 6.77
N ASN A 51 7.27 0.37 7.12
CA ASN A 51 7.41 -0.97 7.71
C ASN A 51 7.83 -0.91 9.17
N THR A 52 7.60 0.21 9.87
CA THR A 52 8.04 0.43 11.25
C THR A 52 7.56 -0.65 12.22
N TRP A 53 6.37 -1.21 12.00
CA TRP A 53 5.78 -2.26 12.85
C TRP A 53 6.30 -3.68 12.58
N ALA A 54 6.86 -3.95 11.39
CA ALA A 54 7.25 -5.30 11.00
C ALA A 54 8.69 -5.42 10.46
N PRO A 55 9.69 -4.69 11.03
CA PRO A 55 11.08 -4.86 10.59
C PRO A 55 11.54 -6.30 10.85
N GLY A 56 12.11 -6.94 9.83
CA GLY A 56 12.57 -8.33 9.89
C GLY A 56 11.49 -9.40 9.68
N LEU A 57 10.21 -9.06 9.82
CA LEU A 57 9.09 -9.98 9.56
C LEU A 57 8.51 -9.82 8.16
N GLN A 58 8.62 -8.63 7.60
CA GLN A 58 8.12 -8.28 6.28
C GLN A 58 9.21 -7.60 5.46
N ARG A 59 9.30 -7.96 4.17
CA ARG A 59 10.23 -7.36 3.20
C ARG A 59 9.43 -6.82 2.01
N PRO A 60 8.98 -5.56 2.06
CA PRO A 60 8.05 -5.01 1.05
C PRO A 60 8.59 -4.88 -0.37
N PHE A 61 9.91 -5.03 -0.56
CA PHE A 61 10.61 -4.80 -1.84
C PHE A 61 11.26 -6.05 -2.43
N ASP A 62 11.21 -7.17 -1.71
CA ASP A 62 11.64 -8.49 -2.20
C ASP A 62 10.49 -9.13 -3.00
#